data_AF-A0A0D0CDJ9-F1
#
_entry.id   AF-A0A0D0CDJ9-F1
#
_cell.length_a   1.000
_cell.length_b   1.000
_cell.length_c   1.000
_cell.angle_alpha   90.00
_cell.angle_beta   90.00
_cell.angle_gamma   90.00
#
_symmetry.space_group_name_H-M   'P 1'
#
loop_
_entity.id
_entity.type
_entity.pdbx_description
1 polymer ?
#
loop_
_entity_poly.entity_id
_entity_poly.type
_entity_poly.pdbx_seq_one_letter_code
_entity_poly.pdbx_strand_id
1 'polypeptide(L)'
;TDIMHLAGNISDLLITLWCGTMDCGVNNNTDSWDWTVLKDPDVWIEHGKDISEAGYHLPRSYDHKPCNIAEKINSQYKTWEFQLYTFGITPGLLHGILLQPYWENFCKLVRGFQIMCQHHIMQAELKDAHALLSSWEHKFEELYYQHKEDQIHFIHPCVHQISHLISKTIYKGPPICDTQWMMERTIGNLGQELRQPSKPFANLSQEGIRCCKVNSLISIIPELGDPPKQLPHGSVDLVEGFVLLCKWAKHTAYPTGNSAEEILRFLGPTRELPAFKKWAHLLLPNGQVVHSAWREKLRSHEEIRVSHNVKVDFLYVNLICVTHYLICPK
;
A
#
# COMPACT_ATOMS: atom_id res chain seq x y z
N THR A 1 -0.32 -9.29 20.25
CA THR A 1 0.41 -8.71 19.11
C THR A 1 -0.50 -7.75 18.38
N ASP A 2 0.03 -6.62 17.89
CA ASP A 2 -0.67 -5.72 16.98
C ASP A 2 -0.50 -6.19 15.52
N ILE A 3 -1.39 -5.73 14.63
CA ILE A 3 -1.44 -6.24 13.25
C ILE A 3 -0.20 -5.84 12.43
N MET A 4 0.50 -4.76 12.79
CA MET A 4 1.69 -4.30 12.08
C MET A 4 2.83 -5.30 12.27
N HIS A 5 3.19 -5.64 13.51
CA HIS A 5 4.24 -6.65 13.76
C HIS A 5 3.85 -8.03 13.25
N LEU A 6 2.56 -8.38 13.35
CA LEU A 6 2.07 -9.66 12.85
C LEU A 6 2.28 -9.79 11.34
N ALA A 7 2.05 -8.71 10.55
CA ALA A 7 2.35 -8.69 9.13
C ALA A 7 3.81 -9.05 8.83
N GLY A 8 4.75 -8.45 9.56
CA GLY A 8 6.19 -8.72 9.43
C GLY A 8 6.52 -10.18 9.74
N ASN A 9 6.06 -10.69 10.89
CA ASN A 9 6.36 -12.07 11.32
C ASN A 9 5.79 -13.14 10.38
N ILE A 10 4.61 -12.91 9.80
CA ILE A 10 4.03 -13.84 8.80
C ILE A 10 4.82 -13.77 7.50
N SER A 11 5.20 -12.56 7.07
CA SER A 11 5.96 -12.37 5.84
C SER A 11 7.30 -13.08 5.92
N ASP A 12 8.00 -12.90 7.05
CA ASP A 12 9.27 -13.56 7.34
C ASP A 12 9.15 -15.09 7.29
N LEU A 13 8.15 -15.66 7.98
CA LEU A 13 7.86 -17.10 7.92
C LEU A 13 7.62 -17.60 6.49
N LEU A 14 6.74 -16.94 5.73
CA LEU A 14 6.40 -17.37 4.37
C LEU A 14 7.59 -17.25 3.42
N ILE A 15 8.36 -16.16 3.49
CA ILE A 15 9.58 -16.01 2.69
C ILE A 15 10.57 -17.12 3.03
N THR A 16 10.77 -17.41 4.32
CA THR A 16 11.70 -18.44 4.77
C THR A 16 11.28 -19.83 4.25
N LEU A 17 9.98 -20.11 4.22
CA LEU A 17 9.43 -21.33 3.62
C LEU A 17 9.62 -21.37 2.11
N TRP A 18 9.29 -20.31 1.38
CA TRP A 18 9.37 -20.27 -0.10
C TRP A 18 10.81 -20.26 -0.61
N CYS A 19 11.75 -19.66 0.12
CA CYS A 19 13.18 -19.70 -0.19
C CYS A 19 13.84 -21.01 0.31
N GLY A 20 13.14 -21.81 1.11
CA GLY A 20 13.69 -23.04 1.68
C GLY A 20 14.85 -22.80 2.66
N THR A 21 14.84 -21.66 3.35
CA THR A 21 15.88 -21.27 4.31
C THR A 21 15.54 -21.64 5.76
N MET A 22 14.41 -22.33 5.98
CA MET A 22 14.09 -22.89 7.30
C MET A 22 15.06 -24.02 7.64
N ASP A 23 15.44 -24.09 8.92
CA ASP A 23 16.30 -25.15 9.42
C ASP A 23 15.70 -26.53 9.13
N CYS A 24 16.52 -27.47 8.68
CA CYS A 24 16.09 -28.84 8.45
C CYS A 24 16.42 -29.72 9.65
N GLY A 25 15.42 -30.45 10.16
CA GLY A 25 15.65 -31.58 11.05
C GLY A 25 16.48 -32.67 10.37
N VAL A 26 17.08 -33.56 11.18
CA VAL A 26 18.05 -34.57 10.73
C VAL A 26 17.53 -35.48 9.61
N ASN A 27 16.21 -35.71 9.56
CA ASN A 27 15.56 -36.56 8.55
C ASN A 27 14.77 -35.78 7.49
N ASN A 28 14.87 -34.46 7.46
CA ASN A 28 14.13 -33.61 6.53
C ASN A 28 15.09 -33.02 5.48
N ASN A 29 14.67 -32.99 4.22
CA ASN A 29 15.45 -32.36 3.14
C ASN A 29 14.63 -31.27 2.47
N THR A 30 15.19 -30.06 2.35
CA THR A 30 14.60 -28.95 1.60
C THR A 30 14.24 -29.31 0.15
N ASP A 31 14.95 -30.24 -0.49
CA ASP A 31 14.65 -30.67 -1.87
C ASP A 31 13.31 -31.43 -1.97
N SER A 32 12.76 -31.89 -0.85
CA SER A 32 11.46 -32.56 -0.80
C SER A 32 10.28 -31.59 -0.60
N TRP A 33 10.55 -30.29 -0.49
CA TRP A 33 9.53 -29.29 -0.19
C TRP A 33 8.98 -28.66 -1.47
N ASP A 34 7.78 -29.08 -1.84
CA ASP A 34 7.09 -28.63 -3.07
C ASP A 34 6.75 -27.13 -3.08
N TRP A 35 6.89 -26.44 -1.94
CA TRP A 35 6.61 -25.01 -1.77
C TRP A 35 7.85 -24.11 -1.89
N THR A 36 9.05 -24.67 -2.09
CA THR A 36 10.33 -23.94 -2.15
C THR A 36 10.58 -23.25 -3.50
N VAL A 37 9.58 -22.52 -3.99
CA VAL A 37 9.57 -21.97 -5.36
C VAL A 37 10.55 -20.81 -5.59
N LEU A 38 11.11 -20.23 -4.52
CA LEU A 38 12.06 -19.12 -4.56
C LEU A 38 13.46 -19.53 -4.06
N LYS A 39 13.75 -20.84 -3.97
CA LYS A 39 15.04 -21.36 -3.48
C LYS A 39 16.22 -21.03 -4.40
N ASP A 40 15.98 -20.99 -5.71
CA ASP A 40 17.00 -20.64 -6.70
C ASP A 40 17.37 -19.14 -6.56
N PRO A 41 18.66 -18.81 -6.36
CA PRO A 41 19.11 -17.41 -6.26
C PRO A 41 18.70 -16.54 -7.44
N ASP A 42 18.70 -17.07 -8.66
CA ASP A 42 18.37 -16.30 -9.86
C ASP A 42 16.86 -15.98 -9.88
N VAL A 43 16.02 -16.94 -9.49
CA VAL A 43 14.57 -16.75 -9.34
C VAL A 43 14.25 -15.74 -8.23
N TRP A 44 14.98 -15.79 -7.10
CA TRP A 44 14.81 -14.83 -6.02
C TRP A 44 15.18 -13.40 -6.44
N ILE A 45 16.26 -13.24 -7.22
CA ILE A 45 16.69 -11.94 -7.77
C ILE A 45 15.63 -11.41 -8.77
N GLU A 46 15.13 -12.27 -9.65
CA GLU A 46 14.09 -11.90 -10.62
C GLU A 46 12.78 -11.50 -9.91
N HIS A 47 12.34 -12.27 -8.92
CA HIS A 47 11.19 -11.93 -8.08
C HIS A 47 11.36 -10.57 -7.38
N GLY A 48 12.56 -10.31 -6.86
CA GLY A 48 12.94 -9.02 -6.30
C GLY A 48 12.77 -7.84 -7.28
N LYS A 49 13.16 -8.05 -8.54
CA LYS A 49 13.00 -7.09 -9.63
C LYS A 49 11.53 -6.87 -9.98
N ASP A 50 10.75 -7.94 -10.11
CA ASP A 50 9.31 -7.87 -10.41
C ASP A 50 8.53 -7.05 -9.37
N ILE A 51 8.89 -7.20 -8.08
CA ILE A 51 8.30 -6.39 -7.00
C ILE A 51 8.60 -4.90 -7.19
N SER A 52 9.84 -4.55 -7.53
CA SER A 52 10.25 -3.16 -7.78
C SER A 52 9.50 -2.58 -8.99
N GLU A 53 9.37 -3.36 -10.06
CA GLU A 53 8.66 -2.99 -11.28
C GLU A 53 7.15 -2.86 -11.07
N ALA A 54 6.53 -3.69 -10.22
CA ALA A 54 5.14 -3.56 -9.81
C ALA A 54 4.84 -2.18 -9.18
N GLY A 55 5.86 -1.52 -8.62
CA GLY A 55 5.79 -0.14 -8.15
C GLY A 55 5.36 0.88 -9.20
N TYR A 56 5.51 0.59 -10.50
CA TYR A 56 4.99 1.42 -11.59
C TYR A 56 3.45 1.47 -11.60
N HIS A 57 2.80 0.36 -11.24
CA HIS A 57 1.35 0.21 -11.26
C HIS A 57 0.68 0.58 -9.93
N LEU A 58 1.46 0.82 -8.87
CA LEU A 58 0.92 1.21 -7.58
C LEU A 58 0.57 2.70 -7.53
N PRO A 59 -0.66 3.04 -7.09
CA PRO A 59 -1.06 4.42 -6.93
C PRO A 59 -0.12 5.19 -5.99
N ARG A 60 0.03 6.49 -6.24
CA ARG A 60 0.83 7.38 -5.38
C ARG A 60 0.30 7.48 -3.94
N SER A 61 -0.95 7.11 -3.69
CA SER A 61 -1.50 7.03 -2.32
C SER A 61 -0.78 6.00 -1.45
N TYR A 62 -0.08 5.05 -2.05
CA TYR A 62 0.95 4.27 -1.37
C TYR A 62 2.20 5.15 -1.34
N ASP A 63 2.60 5.62 -0.15
CA ASP A 63 3.63 6.65 0.02
C ASP A 63 4.93 6.36 -0.75
N HIS A 64 5.37 5.10 -0.79
CA HIS A 64 6.65 4.69 -1.38
C HIS A 64 6.52 3.55 -2.40
N LYS A 65 7.45 3.50 -3.36
CA LYS A 65 7.55 2.38 -4.31
C LYS A 65 8.03 1.19 -3.49
N PRO A 66 7.49 -0.02 -3.72
CA PRO A 66 8.06 -1.22 -3.14
C PRO A 66 9.54 -1.31 -3.52
N CYS A 67 10.41 -1.55 -2.53
CA CYS A 67 11.81 -1.81 -2.80
C CYS A 67 12.00 -3.24 -3.31
N ASN A 68 13.07 -3.47 -4.08
CA ASN A 68 13.56 -4.81 -4.37
C ASN A 68 13.86 -5.53 -3.05
N ILE A 69 13.08 -6.59 -2.76
CA ILE A 69 13.21 -7.34 -1.50
C ILE A 69 14.52 -8.13 -1.46
N ALA A 70 14.97 -8.67 -2.60
CA ALA A 70 16.18 -9.48 -2.69
C ALA A 70 17.44 -8.67 -2.30
N GLU A 71 17.45 -7.37 -2.59
CA GLU A 71 18.54 -6.46 -2.24
C GLU A 71 18.48 -5.93 -0.80
N LYS A 72 17.28 -5.81 -0.23
CA LYS A 72 17.06 -5.02 0.99
C LYS A 72 16.60 -5.78 2.23
N ILE A 73 16.21 -7.05 2.10
CA ILE A 73 15.66 -7.84 3.21
C ILE A 73 16.55 -7.81 4.47
N ASN A 74 17.87 -7.85 4.29
CA ASN A 74 18.84 -7.92 5.40
C ASN A 74 19.33 -6.55 5.92
N SER A 75 18.95 -5.44 5.29
CA SER A 75 19.49 -4.12 5.67
C SER A 75 18.42 -3.18 6.20
N GLN A 76 17.30 -2.98 5.49
CA GLN A 76 16.35 -1.89 5.77
C GLN A 76 14.91 -2.15 5.29
N TYR A 77 14.47 -3.40 5.19
CA TYR A 77 13.09 -3.68 4.77
C TYR A 77 12.11 -3.42 5.93
N LYS A 78 11.19 -2.47 5.73
CA LYS A 78 10.28 -2.01 6.79
C LYS A 78 9.02 -2.85 6.85
N THR A 79 8.38 -2.86 8.01
CA THR A 79 7.13 -3.59 8.25
C THR A 79 6.01 -3.26 7.25
N TRP A 80 5.92 -2.01 6.79
CA TRP A 80 4.89 -1.61 5.83
C TRP A 80 5.22 -2.13 4.42
N GLU A 81 6.51 -2.27 4.09
CA GLU A 81 6.97 -2.89 2.84
C GLU A 81 6.63 -4.37 2.85
N PHE A 82 6.84 -5.08 3.97
CA PHE A 82 6.39 -6.46 4.14
C PHE A 82 4.88 -6.60 3.97
N GLN A 83 4.10 -5.67 4.54
CA GLN A 83 2.65 -5.71 4.39
C GLN A 83 2.21 -5.53 2.93
N LEU A 84 2.81 -4.56 2.21
CA LEU A 84 2.52 -4.32 0.79
C LEU A 84 2.97 -5.50 -0.09
N TYR A 85 4.16 -6.03 0.17
CA TYR A 85 4.70 -7.21 -0.50
C TYR A 85 3.75 -8.39 -0.33
N THR A 86 3.63 -8.91 0.89
CA THR A 86 2.92 -10.16 1.18
C THR A 86 1.44 -10.08 0.88
N PHE A 87 0.76 -8.99 1.28
CA PHE A 87 -0.70 -8.91 1.19
C PHE A 87 -1.20 -8.10 0.00
N GLY A 88 -0.32 -7.47 -0.78
CA GLY A 88 -0.69 -6.65 -1.93
C GLY A 88 -0.18 -7.21 -3.25
N ILE A 89 1.12 -7.47 -3.36
CA ILE A 89 1.78 -7.77 -4.65
C ILE A 89 1.97 -9.28 -4.86
N THR A 90 2.52 -9.97 -3.86
CA THR A 90 2.89 -11.39 -3.93
C THR A 90 1.80 -12.35 -4.37
N PRO A 91 0.50 -12.16 -4.04
CA PRO A 91 -0.56 -13.05 -4.52
C PRO A 91 -0.64 -13.09 -6.05
N GLY A 92 -0.38 -11.96 -6.72
CA GLY A 92 -0.33 -11.88 -8.18
C GLY A 92 0.96 -12.49 -8.74
N LEU A 93 2.10 -12.18 -8.14
CA LEU A 93 3.42 -12.66 -8.62
C LEU A 93 3.56 -14.18 -8.48
N LEU A 94 3.05 -14.78 -7.41
CA LEU A 94 3.15 -16.22 -7.19
C LEU A 94 2.04 -17.05 -7.87
N HIS A 95 1.11 -16.41 -8.58
CA HIS A 95 0.04 -17.15 -9.28
C HIS A 95 0.62 -17.95 -10.46
N GLY A 96 0.47 -19.27 -10.42
CA GLY A 96 1.05 -20.19 -11.40
C GLY A 96 2.51 -20.55 -11.16
N ILE A 97 3.18 -19.91 -10.20
CA ILE A 97 4.52 -20.28 -9.72
C ILE A 97 4.40 -21.18 -8.49
N LEU A 98 3.66 -20.71 -7.47
CA LEU A 98 3.35 -21.48 -6.30
C LEU A 98 2.26 -22.51 -6.63
N LEU A 99 2.49 -23.77 -6.27
CA LEU A 99 1.54 -24.84 -6.53
C LEU A 99 0.15 -24.51 -5.97
N GLN A 100 -0.88 -24.88 -6.73
CA GLN A 100 -2.27 -24.46 -6.52
C GLN A 100 -2.75 -24.58 -5.05
N PRO A 101 -2.53 -25.70 -4.32
CA PRO A 101 -3.01 -25.81 -2.94
C PRO A 101 -2.39 -24.77 -2.00
N TYR A 102 -1.11 -24.46 -2.18
CA TYR A 102 -0.39 -23.49 -1.36
C TYR A 102 -0.79 -22.06 -1.74
N TRP A 103 -0.95 -21.77 -3.03
CA TRP A 103 -1.38 -20.47 -3.51
C TRP A 103 -2.81 -20.14 -3.06
N GLU A 104 -3.75 -21.07 -3.20
CA GLU A 104 -5.13 -20.89 -2.71
C GLU A 104 -5.15 -20.67 -1.20
N ASN A 105 -4.34 -21.43 -0.45
CA ASN A 105 -4.22 -21.22 0.98
C ASN A 105 -3.70 -19.82 1.30
N PHE A 106 -2.61 -19.41 0.65
CA PHE A 106 -2.05 -18.07 0.78
C PHE A 106 -3.06 -16.96 0.45
N CYS A 107 -3.89 -17.12 -0.58
CA CYS A 107 -4.95 -16.17 -0.91
C CYS A 107 -6.00 -16.03 0.20
N LYS A 108 -6.32 -17.10 0.94
CA LYS A 108 -7.23 -17.01 2.11
C LYS A 108 -6.65 -16.12 3.21
N LEU A 109 -5.37 -16.33 3.53
CA LEU A 109 -4.63 -15.47 4.46
C LEU A 109 -4.68 -14.03 3.99
N VAL A 110 -4.35 -13.78 2.72
CA VAL A 110 -4.30 -12.43 2.14
C VAL A 110 -5.64 -11.74 2.26
N ARG A 111 -6.72 -12.41 1.82
CA ARG A 111 -8.06 -11.82 1.88
C ARG A 111 -8.51 -11.56 3.32
N GLY A 112 -8.30 -12.52 4.22
CA GLY A 112 -8.63 -12.36 5.63
C GLY A 112 -7.87 -11.19 6.26
N PHE A 113 -6.56 -11.11 6.03
CA PHE A 113 -5.71 -10.05 6.56
C PHE A 113 -6.11 -8.67 6.03
N GLN A 114 -6.42 -8.56 4.73
CA GLN A 114 -6.90 -7.30 4.13
C GLN A 114 -8.20 -6.80 4.76
N ILE A 115 -9.14 -7.68 5.09
CA ILE A 115 -10.37 -7.32 5.83
C ILE A 115 -9.99 -6.77 7.21
N MET A 116 -9.08 -7.46 7.93
CA MET A 116 -8.64 -7.04 9.25
C MET A 116 -7.87 -5.71 9.27
N CYS A 117 -7.36 -5.24 8.13
CA CYS A 117 -6.69 -3.94 8.00
C CYS A 117 -7.63 -2.76 7.74
N GLN A 118 -8.94 -2.98 7.59
CA GLN A 118 -9.90 -1.90 7.31
C GLN A 118 -10.19 -1.04 8.56
N HIS A 119 -10.47 0.25 8.36
CA HIS A 119 -10.92 1.17 9.43
C HIS A 119 -12.36 0.92 9.88
N HIS A 120 -13.18 0.35 9.00
CA HIS A 120 -14.56 -0.02 9.28
C HIS A 120 -14.75 -1.44 8.76
N ILE A 121 -15.12 -2.36 9.64
CA ILE A 121 -15.30 -3.78 9.32
C ILE A 121 -16.74 -4.14 9.63
N MET A 122 -17.48 -4.58 8.62
CA MET A 122 -18.86 -5.03 8.82
C MET A 122 -18.90 -6.41 9.49
N GLN A 123 -19.98 -6.72 10.21
CA GLN A 123 -20.11 -8.03 10.87
C GLN A 123 -20.07 -9.21 9.88
N ALA A 124 -20.59 -9.03 8.66
CA ALA A 124 -20.51 -10.04 7.61
C ALA A 124 -19.06 -10.28 7.18
N GLU A 125 -18.30 -9.20 6.90
CA GLU A 125 -16.88 -9.29 6.55
C GLU A 125 -16.04 -9.93 7.67
N LEU A 126 -16.39 -9.66 8.93
CA LEU A 126 -15.72 -10.27 10.06
C LEU A 126 -15.94 -11.79 10.14
N LYS A 127 -17.15 -12.27 9.80
CA LYS A 127 -17.43 -13.71 9.70
C LYS A 127 -16.66 -14.34 8.55
N ASP A 128 -16.58 -13.66 7.40
CA ASP A 128 -15.82 -14.12 6.25
C ASP A 128 -14.33 -14.19 6.58
N ALA A 129 -13.78 -13.15 7.21
CA ALA A 129 -12.39 -13.14 7.67
C ALA A 129 -12.12 -14.26 8.66
N HIS A 130 -13.04 -14.54 9.60
CA HIS A 130 -12.91 -15.66 10.52
C HIS A 130 -12.81 -17.00 9.78
N ALA A 131 -13.74 -17.27 8.87
CA ALA A 131 -13.75 -18.52 8.09
C ALA A 131 -12.48 -18.67 7.24
N LEU A 132 -12.04 -17.59 6.59
CA LEU A 132 -10.82 -17.59 5.76
C LEU A 132 -9.57 -17.85 6.59
N LEU A 133 -9.41 -17.15 7.72
CA LEU A 133 -8.21 -17.23 8.55
C LEU A 133 -8.12 -18.55 9.31
N SER A 134 -9.24 -19.05 9.84
CA SER A 134 -9.28 -20.38 10.47
C SER A 134 -9.05 -21.50 9.46
N SER A 135 -9.61 -21.38 8.24
CA SER A 135 -9.30 -22.33 7.18
C SER A 135 -7.84 -22.26 6.75
N TRP A 136 -7.24 -21.07 6.76
CA TRP A 136 -5.83 -20.90 6.38
C TRP A 136 -4.90 -21.57 7.38
N GLU A 137 -5.12 -21.33 8.68
CA GLU A 137 -4.32 -21.91 9.76
C GLU A 137 -4.34 -23.45 9.69
N HIS A 138 -5.54 -24.03 9.61
CA HIS A 138 -5.70 -25.47 9.51
C HIS A 138 -5.01 -26.06 8.26
N LYS A 139 -5.17 -25.41 7.10
CA LYS A 139 -4.52 -25.85 5.87
C LYS A 139 -3.02 -25.61 5.87
N PHE A 140 -2.52 -24.62 6.62
CA PHE A 140 -1.10 -24.41 6.81
C PHE A 140 -0.47 -25.60 7.54
N GLU A 141 -1.13 -26.09 8.59
CA GLU A 141 -0.70 -27.29 9.32
C GLU A 141 -0.67 -28.53 8.41
N GLU A 142 -1.69 -28.72 7.57
CA GLU A 142 -1.74 -29.85 6.65
C GLU A 142 -0.69 -29.78 5.53
N LEU A 143 -0.47 -28.59 4.97
CA LEU A 143 0.37 -28.40 3.78
C LEU A 143 1.86 -28.27 4.12
N TYR A 144 2.20 -27.41 5.07
CA TYR A 144 3.59 -27.08 5.41
C TYR A 144 4.14 -27.95 6.53
N TYR A 145 3.39 -28.11 7.64
CA TYR A 145 3.84 -28.89 8.80
C TYR A 145 3.62 -30.40 8.62
N GLN A 146 2.58 -30.79 7.89
CA GLN A 146 2.25 -32.18 7.53
C GLN A 146 2.14 -33.14 8.73
N HIS A 147 1.97 -32.61 9.95
CA HIS A 147 2.01 -33.36 11.21
C HIS A 147 3.32 -34.15 11.42
N LYS A 148 4.44 -33.70 10.85
CA LYS A 148 5.75 -34.33 10.99
C LYS A 148 6.51 -33.73 12.17
N GLU A 149 6.99 -34.55 13.09
CA GLU A 149 7.73 -34.09 14.28
C GLU A 149 8.93 -33.20 13.90
N ASP A 150 9.67 -33.58 12.85
CA ASP A 150 10.83 -32.82 12.34
C ASP A 150 10.47 -31.43 11.79
N GLN A 151 9.19 -31.11 11.60
CA GLN A 151 8.69 -29.84 11.06
C GLN A 151 7.92 -29.01 12.11
N ILE A 152 7.89 -29.42 13.38
CA ILE A 152 7.13 -28.73 14.43
C ILE A 152 7.51 -27.24 14.56
N HIS A 153 8.77 -26.92 14.26
CA HIS A 153 9.30 -25.57 14.30
C HIS A 153 8.75 -24.66 13.19
N PHE A 154 8.01 -25.18 12.20
CA PHE A 154 7.30 -24.36 11.20
C PHE A 154 6.09 -23.63 11.78
N ILE A 155 5.53 -24.14 12.88
CA ILE A 155 4.38 -23.55 13.55
C ILE A 155 4.85 -22.40 14.45
N HIS A 156 5.25 -21.29 13.83
CA HIS A 156 5.59 -20.08 14.56
C HIS A 156 4.35 -19.51 15.27
N PRO A 157 4.51 -18.80 16.41
CA PRO A 157 3.40 -18.17 17.11
C PRO A 157 2.54 -17.24 16.23
N CYS A 158 3.12 -16.66 15.17
CA CYS A 158 2.40 -15.79 14.23
C CYS A 158 1.29 -16.53 13.47
N VAL A 159 1.41 -17.84 13.24
CA VAL A 159 0.40 -18.67 12.56
C VAL A 159 -0.90 -18.67 13.36
N HIS A 160 -0.84 -19.01 14.65
CA HIS A 160 -2.01 -19.02 15.53
C HIS A 160 -2.51 -17.60 15.89
N GLN A 161 -1.63 -16.60 15.93
CA GLN A 161 -2.01 -15.23 16.28
C GLN A 161 -3.00 -14.60 15.29
N ILE A 162 -3.00 -15.04 14.02
CA ILE A 162 -3.92 -14.53 13.01
C ILE A 162 -5.38 -14.83 13.36
N SER A 163 -5.68 -16.04 13.83
CA SER A 163 -7.04 -16.42 14.23
C SER A 163 -7.56 -15.63 15.44
N HIS A 164 -6.66 -15.13 16.28
CA HIS A 164 -7.01 -14.26 17.39
C HIS A 164 -7.36 -12.81 16.98
N LEU A 165 -7.03 -12.39 15.75
CA LEU A 165 -7.37 -11.03 15.27
C LEU A 165 -8.87 -10.77 15.32
N ILE A 166 -9.70 -11.78 15.00
CA ILE A 166 -11.16 -11.65 14.97
C ILE A 166 -11.68 -11.35 16.38
N SER A 167 -11.35 -12.21 17.35
CA SER A 167 -11.79 -12.03 18.73
C SER A 167 -11.31 -10.69 19.27
N LYS A 168 -10.04 -10.32 19.01
CA LYS A 168 -9.49 -9.03 19.42
C LYS A 168 -10.29 -7.87 18.82
N THR A 169 -10.71 -7.98 17.57
CA THR A 169 -11.49 -6.96 16.86
C THR A 169 -12.89 -6.79 17.45
N ILE A 170 -13.53 -7.88 17.86
CA ILE A 170 -14.83 -7.84 18.55
C ILE A 170 -14.72 -7.08 19.87
N TYR A 171 -13.64 -7.30 20.63
CA TYR A 171 -13.46 -6.69 21.94
C TYR A 171 -12.91 -5.25 21.90
N LYS A 172 -12.03 -4.93 20.96
CA LYS A 172 -11.26 -3.66 20.93
C LYS A 172 -11.58 -2.76 19.75
N GLY A 173 -12.37 -3.23 18.79
CA GLY A 173 -12.56 -2.57 17.50
C GLY A 173 -11.46 -2.92 16.48
N PRO A 174 -11.51 -2.32 15.28
CA PRO A 174 -10.62 -2.64 14.17
C PRO A 174 -9.12 -2.60 14.55
N PRO A 175 -8.32 -3.62 14.17
CA PRO A 175 -6.90 -3.70 14.53
C PRO A 175 -6.08 -2.50 14.07
N ILE A 176 -6.49 -1.85 12.97
CA ILE A 176 -5.82 -0.64 12.48
C ILE A 176 -5.77 0.48 13.53
N CYS A 177 -6.78 0.55 14.41
CA CYS A 177 -6.89 1.54 15.48
C CYS A 177 -5.97 1.28 16.68
N ASP A 178 -5.43 0.05 16.83
CA ASP A 178 -4.53 -0.32 17.93
C ASP A 178 -3.11 -0.69 17.47
N THR A 179 -2.77 -0.30 16.23
CA THR A 179 -1.44 -0.47 15.66
C THR A 179 -0.40 0.44 16.28
N GLN A 180 0.87 0.00 16.21
CA GLN A 180 1.98 0.74 16.80
C GLN A 180 2.65 1.73 15.84
N TRP A 181 2.15 1.91 14.60
CA TRP A 181 2.74 2.83 13.61
C TRP A 181 3.01 4.23 14.17
N MET A 182 2.01 4.81 14.83
CA MET A 182 2.10 6.14 15.43
C MET A 182 3.11 6.18 16.57
N MET A 183 3.16 5.13 17.40
CA MET A 183 4.11 5.03 18.51
C MET A 183 5.54 4.88 17.99
N GLU A 184 5.81 3.99 17.03
CA GLU A 184 7.14 3.82 16.43
C GLU A 184 7.63 5.09 15.75
N ARG A 185 6.75 5.78 15.00
CA ARG A 185 7.09 7.07 14.40
C ARG A 185 7.41 8.12 15.46
N THR A 186 6.66 8.15 16.56
CA THR A 186 6.92 9.07 17.68
C THR A 186 8.25 8.76 18.33
N ILE A 187 8.57 7.49 18.56
CA ILE A 187 9.88 7.05 19.09
C ILE A 187 11.01 7.50 18.15
N GLY A 188 10.86 7.31 16.84
CA GLY A 188 11.84 7.75 15.84
C GLY A 188 12.05 9.26 15.85
N ASN A 189 10.96 10.04 15.87
CA ASN A 189 11.03 11.51 15.94
C ASN A 189 11.73 11.98 17.21
N LEU A 190 11.36 11.43 18.37
CA LEU A 190 12.00 11.76 19.64
C LEU A 190 13.47 11.35 19.66
N GLY A 191 13.81 10.21 19.04
CA GLY A 191 15.19 9.76 18.88
C GLY A 191 16.06 10.74 18.07
N GLN A 192 15.49 11.40 17.05
CA GLN A 192 16.19 12.42 16.26
C GLN A 192 16.46 13.71 17.05
N GLU A 193 15.64 14.03 18.05
CA GLU A 193 15.81 15.20 18.91
C GLU A 193 16.76 14.96 20.09
N LEU A 194 17.26 13.73 20.28
CA LEU A 194 18.26 13.41 21.30
C LEU A 194 19.61 14.01 20.91
N ARG A 195 19.93 15.16 21.50
CA ARG A 195 21.18 15.91 21.25
C ARG A 195 22.30 15.63 22.26
N GLN A 196 21.98 14.94 23.37
CA GLN A 196 22.95 14.68 24.46
C GLN A 196 23.15 13.17 24.71
N PRO A 197 24.31 12.60 24.33
CA PRO A 197 24.58 11.17 24.51
C PRO A 197 24.88 10.77 25.97
N SER A 198 25.23 11.72 26.84
CA SER A 198 25.63 11.42 28.22
C SER A 198 24.46 11.23 29.20
N LYS A 199 23.30 11.83 28.93
CA LYS A 199 22.08 11.71 29.76
C LYS A 199 20.82 11.58 28.89
N PRO A 200 20.73 10.53 28.05
CA PRO A 200 19.70 10.42 27.01
C PRO A 200 18.28 10.41 27.58
N PHE A 201 18.03 9.71 28.69
CA PHE A 201 16.69 9.65 29.29
C PHE A 201 16.22 10.98 29.88
N ALA A 202 17.12 11.74 30.50
CA ALA A 202 16.79 13.06 31.05
C ALA A 202 16.51 14.06 29.91
N ASN A 203 17.29 13.99 28.83
CA ASN A 203 17.07 14.78 27.63
C ASN A 203 15.74 14.43 26.95
N LEU A 204 15.46 13.13 26.75
CA LEU A 204 14.20 12.62 26.22
C LEU A 204 13.00 13.13 27.02
N SER A 205 13.10 13.11 28.35
CA SER A 205 12.01 13.57 29.23
C SER A 205 11.72 15.07 29.05
N GLN A 206 12.77 15.89 28.95
CA GLN A 206 12.61 17.33 28.70
C GLN A 206 12.02 17.59 27.31
N GLU A 207 12.47 16.85 26.31
CA GLU A 207 11.97 16.98 24.95
C GLU A 207 10.51 16.55 24.82
N GLY A 208 10.12 15.45 25.47
CA GLY A 208 8.73 15.02 25.58
C GLY A 208 7.84 16.09 26.23
N ILE A 209 8.29 16.72 27.32
CA ILE A 209 7.57 17.83 27.95
C ILE A 209 7.44 19.02 26.99
N ARG A 210 8.50 19.36 26.26
CA ARG A 210 8.51 20.45 25.28
C ARG A 210 7.50 20.20 24.16
N CYS A 211 7.51 19.01 23.55
CA CYS A 211 6.54 18.60 22.53
C CYS A 211 5.11 18.66 23.08
N CYS A 212 4.86 18.15 24.28
CA CYS A 212 3.53 18.20 24.90
C CYS A 212 3.04 19.64 25.11
N LYS A 213 3.92 20.55 25.56
CA LYS A 213 3.58 21.97 25.72
C LYS A 213 3.23 22.63 24.39
N VAL A 214 4.02 22.40 23.35
CA VAL A 214 3.75 22.92 21.99
C VAL A 214 2.43 22.39 21.46
N ASN A 215 2.22 21.07 21.53
CA ASN A 215 0.98 20.44 21.07
C ASN A 215 -0.25 20.94 21.86
N SER A 216 -0.10 21.18 23.18
CA SER A 216 -1.17 21.75 24.01
C SER A 216 -1.50 23.18 23.58
N LEU A 217 -0.49 24.01 23.31
CA LEU A 217 -0.69 25.38 22.82
C LEU A 217 -1.37 25.40 21.45
N ILE A 218 -0.93 24.55 20.51
CA ILE A 218 -1.55 24.41 19.19
C ILE A 218 -2.99 23.90 19.32
N SER A 219 -3.27 23.00 20.27
CA SER A 219 -4.63 22.50 20.50
C SER A 219 -5.57 23.55 21.11
N ILE A 220 -5.05 24.46 21.94
CA ILE A 220 -5.84 25.53 22.58
C ILE A 220 -6.01 26.72 21.61
N ILE A 221 -4.96 27.01 20.82
CA ILE A 221 -4.90 28.12 19.87
C ILE A 221 -4.48 27.55 18.50
N PRO A 222 -5.44 27.00 17.72
CA PRO A 222 -5.15 26.37 16.43
C PRO A 222 -4.44 27.29 15.43
N GLU A 223 -4.57 28.61 15.59
CA GLU A 223 -3.92 29.62 14.75
C GLU A 223 -2.39 29.65 14.89
N LEU A 224 -1.84 29.08 15.97
CA LEU A 224 -0.39 28.91 16.15
C LEU A 224 0.17 27.72 15.33
N GLY A 225 -0.70 26.83 14.86
CA GLY A 225 -0.33 25.73 14.00
C GLY A 225 0.00 26.17 12.58
N ASP A 226 0.47 25.24 11.75
CA ASP A 226 0.66 25.50 10.33
C ASP A 226 -0.70 25.87 9.69
N PRO A 227 -0.77 26.96 8.90
CA PRO A 227 -2.01 27.31 8.22
C PRO A 227 -2.44 26.13 7.31
N PRO A 228 -3.77 25.91 7.13
CA PRO A 228 -4.25 24.85 6.26
C PRO A 228 -3.58 24.98 4.90
N LYS A 229 -3.16 23.84 4.32
CA LYS A 229 -2.50 23.80 3.00
C LYS A 229 -3.42 24.46 1.99
N GLN A 230 -3.15 25.72 1.67
CA GLN A 230 -3.88 26.43 0.64
C GLN A 230 -3.63 25.76 -0.71
N LEU A 231 -4.63 25.80 -1.58
CA LEU A 231 -4.43 25.33 -2.94
C LEU A 231 -3.27 26.12 -3.57
N PRO A 232 -2.36 25.44 -4.29
CA PRO A 232 -1.23 26.12 -4.89
C PRO A 232 -1.71 27.20 -5.85
N HIS A 233 -0.95 28.30 -5.91
CA HIS A 233 -1.26 29.41 -6.80
C HIS A 233 -1.45 28.93 -8.26
N GLY A 234 -2.51 29.40 -8.92
CA GLY A 234 -2.89 28.95 -10.25
C GLY A 234 -3.61 27.60 -10.28
N SER A 235 -4.17 27.14 -9.16
CA SER A 235 -5.19 26.09 -9.17
C SER A 235 -6.52 26.64 -9.71
N VAL A 236 -7.30 25.80 -10.36
CA VAL A 236 -8.66 26.11 -10.80
C VAL A 236 -9.59 25.12 -10.14
N ASP A 237 -10.45 25.63 -9.27
CA ASP A 237 -11.50 24.85 -8.62
C ASP A 237 -12.59 24.52 -9.64
N LEU A 238 -12.91 23.24 -9.77
CA LEU A 238 -14.03 22.76 -10.57
C LEU A 238 -15.22 22.48 -9.63
N VAL A 239 -16.30 21.93 -10.17
CA VAL A 239 -17.47 21.55 -9.36
C VAL A 239 -17.18 20.25 -8.59
N GLU A 240 -17.84 20.05 -7.45
CA GLU A 240 -17.83 18.81 -6.65
C GLU A 240 -16.47 18.41 -6.04
N GLY A 241 -15.58 19.38 -5.78
CA GLY A 241 -14.31 19.13 -5.09
C GLY A 241 -13.18 18.62 -5.99
N PHE A 242 -13.37 18.67 -7.31
CA PHE A 242 -12.31 18.46 -8.27
C PHE A 242 -11.49 19.74 -8.44
N VAL A 243 -10.15 19.68 -8.38
CA VAL A 243 -9.31 20.88 -8.56
C VAL A 243 -8.21 20.61 -9.58
N LEU A 244 -8.14 21.43 -10.61
CA LEU A 244 -7.03 21.40 -11.56
C LEU A 244 -5.81 22.10 -10.95
N LEU A 245 -4.66 21.45 -10.91
CA LEU A 245 -3.45 22.01 -10.31
C LEU A 245 -2.54 22.64 -11.38
N CYS A 246 -1.84 23.71 -11.01
CA CYS A 246 -1.10 24.69 -11.83
C CYS A 246 -0.20 24.16 -12.98
N LYS A 247 0.10 22.86 -13.06
CA LYS A 247 0.89 22.29 -14.15
C LYS A 247 0.02 22.11 -15.41
N TRP A 248 0.14 23.03 -16.37
CA TRP A 248 -0.56 22.98 -17.67
C TRP A 248 0.38 23.18 -18.87
N ALA A 249 -0.13 22.91 -20.08
CA ALA A 249 0.55 23.24 -21.33
C ALA A 249 0.67 24.76 -21.51
N LYS A 250 1.78 25.23 -22.10
CA LYS A 250 2.00 26.65 -22.36
C LYS A 250 1.02 27.21 -23.40
N HIS A 251 0.71 26.42 -24.43
CA HIS A 251 -0.14 26.81 -25.55
C HIS A 251 -1.46 26.05 -25.52
N THR A 252 -2.51 26.70 -26.00
CA THR A 252 -3.78 26.05 -26.32
C THR A 252 -3.62 25.17 -27.54
N ALA A 253 -4.30 24.03 -27.55
CA ALA A 253 -4.30 23.09 -28.65
C ALA A 253 -5.73 22.81 -29.10
N TYR A 254 -5.89 22.46 -30.38
CA TYR A 254 -7.11 21.87 -30.89
C TYR A 254 -7.03 20.35 -30.76
N PRO A 255 -8.13 19.67 -30.43
CA PRO A 255 -8.10 18.22 -30.31
C PRO A 255 -7.99 17.63 -31.71
N THR A 256 -7.21 16.55 -31.84
CA THR A 256 -7.00 15.86 -33.10
C THR A 256 -7.28 14.36 -32.94
N GLY A 257 -7.69 13.71 -34.04
CA GLY A 257 -8.02 12.28 -34.07
C GLY A 257 -9.19 11.91 -33.16
N ASN A 258 -9.16 10.68 -32.61
CA ASN A 258 -10.24 10.12 -31.77
C ASN A 258 -10.60 11.00 -30.56
N SER A 259 -9.66 11.79 -30.04
CA SER A 259 -9.95 12.72 -28.94
C SER A 259 -10.92 13.84 -29.37
N ALA A 260 -10.85 14.28 -30.62
CA ALA A 260 -11.75 15.30 -31.15
C ALA A 260 -13.19 14.78 -31.30
N GLU A 261 -13.34 13.55 -31.79
CA GLU A 261 -14.64 12.88 -31.95
C GLU A 261 -15.34 12.67 -30.60
N GLU A 262 -14.60 12.23 -29.58
CA GLU A 262 -15.11 12.03 -28.23
C GLU A 262 -15.56 13.34 -27.57
N ILE A 263 -14.77 14.41 -27.74
CA ILE A 263 -15.13 15.74 -27.22
C ILE A 263 -16.36 16.29 -27.95
N LEU A 264 -16.45 16.14 -29.26
CA LEU A 264 -17.63 16.53 -30.05
C LEU A 264 -18.88 15.76 -29.60
N ARG A 265 -18.75 14.45 -29.39
CA ARG A 265 -19.84 13.61 -28.90
C ARG A 265 -20.37 14.10 -27.55
N PHE A 266 -19.47 14.53 -26.65
CA PHE A 266 -19.84 15.07 -25.35
C PHE A 266 -20.46 16.48 -25.44
N LEU A 267 -19.88 17.38 -26.23
CA LEU A 267 -20.36 18.76 -26.36
C LEU A 267 -21.69 18.88 -27.12
N GLY A 268 -22.05 17.84 -27.89
CA GLY A 268 -23.22 17.78 -28.74
C GLY A 268 -22.97 18.36 -30.14
N PRO A 269 -23.79 17.98 -31.13
CA PRO A 269 -23.54 18.22 -32.56
C PRO A 269 -23.56 19.70 -33.00
N THR A 270 -24.07 20.59 -32.15
CA THR A 270 -24.26 22.02 -32.46
C THR A 270 -23.08 22.91 -32.05
N ARG A 271 -22.05 22.37 -31.39
CA ARG A 271 -20.91 23.17 -30.89
C ARG A 271 -19.65 22.88 -31.69
N GLU A 272 -18.96 23.95 -32.10
CA GLU A 272 -17.60 23.85 -32.65
C GLU A 272 -16.62 23.40 -31.57
N LEU A 273 -15.56 22.69 -31.97
CA LEU A 273 -14.50 22.24 -31.07
C LEU A 273 -13.74 23.44 -30.49
N PRO A 274 -13.84 23.69 -29.17
CA PRO A 274 -13.10 24.79 -28.57
C PRO A 274 -11.61 24.46 -28.49
N ALA A 275 -10.77 25.48 -28.67
CA ALA A 275 -9.37 25.40 -28.29
C ALA A 275 -9.28 25.17 -26.78
N PHE A 276 -8.50 24.18 -26.34
CA PHE A 276 -8.37 23.86 -24.93
C PHE A 276 -6.93 23.89 -24.46
N LYS A 277 -6.78 23.94 -23.13
CA LYS A 277 -5.49 23.86 -22.46
C LYS A 277 -5.38 22.51 -21.76
N LYS A 278 -4.27 21.81 -22.00
CA LYS A 278 -3.98 20.52 -21.36
C LYS A 278 -3.49 20.75 -19.94
N TRP A 279 -4.12 20.07 -18.98
CA TRP A 279 -3.69 20.06 -17.58
C TRP A 279 -3.02 18.75 -17.23
N ALA A 280 -1.97 18.83 -16.41
CA ALA A 280 -1.15 17.68 -16.06
C ALA A 280 -1.65 16.97 -14.80
N HIS A 281 -2.24 17.69 -13.83
CA HIS A 281 -2.65 17.10 -12.56
C HIS A 281 -4.07 17.54 -12.19
N LEU A 282 -4.82 16.62 -11.57
CA LEU A 282 -6.14 16.85 -10.99
C LEU A 282 -6.14 16.34 -9.55
N LEU A 283 -6.62 17.16 -8.63
CA LEU A 283 -6.99 16.76 -7.28
C LEU A 283 -8.42 16.21 -7.34
N LEU A 284 -8.58 14.99 -6.85
CA LEU A 284 -9.89 14.33 -6.69
C LEU A 284 -10.54 14.75 -5.37
N PRO A 285 -11.88 14.59 -5.25
CA PRO A 285 -12.60 14.92 -4.01
C PRO A 285 -12.13 14.13 -2.77
N ASN A 286 -11.55 12.95 -2.99
CA ASN A 286 -10.95 12.13 -1.94
C ASN A 286 -9.54 12.60 -1.51
N GLY A 287 -9.05 13.72 -2.04
CA GLY A 287 -7.74 14.30 -1.76
C GLY A 287 -6.57 13.69 -2.54
N GLN A 288 -6.80 12.67 -3.38
CA GLN A 288 -5.75 12.08 -4.21
C GLN A 288 -5.44 12.97 -5.42
N VAL A 289 -4.16 13.04 -5.79
CA VAL A 289 -3.73 13.74 -7.00
C VAL A 289 -3.44 12.73 -8.10
N VAL A 290 -4.19 12.84 -9.19
CA VAL A 290 -4.01 12.04 -10.41
C VAL A 290 -3.28 12.85 -11.46
N HIS A 291 -2.41 12.19 -12.21
CA HIS A 291 -1.64 12.81 -13.28
C HIS A 291 -2.21 12.38 -14.65
N SER A 292 -2.15 13.26 -15.63
CA SER A 292 -2.56 12.97 -17.01
C SER A 292 -1.52 12.10 -17.71
N ALA A 293 -1.95 11.19 -18.59
CA ALA A 293 -1.04 10.36 -19.38
C ALA A 293 -0.08 11.21 -20.24
N TRP A 294 -0.48 12.41 -20.66
CA TRP A 294 0.43 13.38 -21.27
C TRP A 294 1.75 13.57 -20.54
N ARG A 295 1.65 13.82 -19.24
CA ARG A 295 2.80 14.24 -18.44
C ARG A 295 3.57 13.03 -17.97
N GLU A 296 2.88 11.92 -17.73
CA GLU A 296 3.48 10.63 -17.44
C GLU A 296 4.26 10.11 -18.66
N LYS A 297 3.71 10.09 -19.87
CA LYS A 297 4.44 9.61 -21.07
C LYS A 297 5.73 10.36 -21.41
N LEU A 298 6.01 11.49 -20.76
CA LEU A 298 7.25 12.26 -20.95
C LEU A 298 8.40 11.84 -20.04
N ARG A 299 8.20 10.93 -19.08
CA ARG A 299 9.29 10.41 -18.25
C ARG A 299 9.46 8.90 -18.44
N SER A 300 10.59 8.36 -18.01
CA SER A 300 10.86 6.93 -18.07
C SER A 300 9.95 6.15 -17.10
N HIS A 301 9.75 4.86 -17.38
CA HIS A 301 8.94 3.98 -16.55
C HIS A 301 9.46 3.90 -15.10
N GLU A 302 10.78 3.91 -14.92
CA GLU A 302 11.45 3.88 -13.61
C GLU A 302 11.14 5.11 -12.75
N GLU A 303 10.90 6.28 -13.37
CA GLU A 303 10.66 7.56 -12.69
C GLU A 303 9.19 7.83 -12.36
N ILE A 304 8.27 6.96 -12.78
CA ILE A 304 6.82 7.19 -12.70
C ILE A 304 6.14 6.14 -11.83
N ARG A 305 5.09 6.59 -11.13
CA ARG A 305 3.98 5.74 -10.67
C ARG A 305 2.75 6.16 -11.44
N VAL A 306 2.12 5.23 -12.12
CA VAL A 306 0.91 5.50 -12.89
C VAL A 306 -0.18 5.92 -11.94
N SER A 307 -0.73 7.10 -12.20
CA SER A 307 -1.82 7.68 -11.40
C SER A 307 -3.01 8.10 -12.25
N HIS A 308 -2.97 7.85 -13.56
CA HIS A 308 -4.06 8.15 -14.50
C HIS A 308 -5.19 7.11 -14.49
N ASN A 309 -5.03 5.98 -13.79
CA ASN A 309 -6.06 4.95 -13.67
C ASN A 309 -7.08 5.33 -12.59
N VAL A 310 -8.13 6.04 -12.97
CA VAL A 310 -9.20 6.47 -12.06
C VAL A 310 -10.42 5.57 -12.23
N LYS A 311 -10.88 4.95 -11.14
CA LYS A 311 -12.20 4.32 -11.11
C LYS A 311 -13.23 5.42 -10.86
N VAL A 312 -14.05 5.71 -11.85
CA VAL A 312 -15.13 6.69 -11.75
C VAL A 312 -16.44 5.94 -11.59
N ASP A 313 -17.10 6.11 -10.45
CA ASP A 313 -18.48 5.64 -10.27
C ASP A 313 -19.40 6.64 -10.98
N PHE A 314 -19.95 6.22 -12.12
CA PHE A 314 -20.75 7.04 -13.02
C PHE A 314 -22.09 7.44 -12.38
N LEU A 315 -22.11 8.50 -11.57
CA LEU A 315 -23.38 9.12 -11.21
C LEU A 315 -23.49 10.61 -11.56
N TYR A 316 -22.49 11.50 -11.40
CA TYR A 316 -22.78 12.95 -11.62
C TYR A 316 -21.62 13.85 -12.08
N VAL A 317 -20.62 13.39 -12.85
CA VAL A 317 -19.49 14.28 -13.23
C VAL A 317 -19.43 14.58 -14.74
N ASN A 318 -19.64 15.85 -15.11
CA ASN A 318 -19.34 16.41 -16.44
C ASN A 318 -17.82 16.62 -16.66
N LEU A 319 -16.99 15.61 -16.36
CA LEU A 319 -15.55 15.66 -16.60
C LEU A 319 -15.21 14.70 -17.74
N ILE A 320 -14.80 15.24 -18.90
CA ILE A 320 -14.25 14.39 -19.95
C ILE A 320 -12.82 14.01 -19.54
N CYS A 321 -12.68 12.84 -18.92
CA CYS A 321 -11.41 12.14 -18.90
C CYS A 321 -11.21 11.48 -20.27
N VAL A 322 -10.76 12.24 -21.27
CA VAL A 322 -10.13 11.58 -22.42
C VAL A 322 -8.87 10.96 -21.82
N THR A 323 -8.70 9.65 -21.98
CA THR A 323 -7.65 8.75 -21.43
C THR A 323 -6.20 9.26 -21.46
N HIS A 324 -5.98 10.45 -22.01
CA HIS A 324 -4.70 11.07 -22.24
C HIS A 324 -4.51 12.47 -21.59
N TYR A 325 -5.57 13.26 -21.34
CA TYR A 325 -5.47 14.66 -20.87
C TYR A 325 -6.73 15.14 -20.13
N LEU A 326 -6.56 16.06 -19.18
CA LEU A 326 -7.65 16.78 -18.51
C LEU A 326 -7.95 18.09 -19.23
N ILE A 327 -9.23 18.34 -19.50
CA ILE A 327 -9.70 19.47 -20.30
C ILE A 327 -10.62 20.34 -19.44
N CYS A 328 -10.29 21.63 -19.35
CA CYS A 328 -11.21 22.66 -18.89
C CYS A 328 -11.54 23.54 -20.09
N PRO A 329 -12.81 23.64 -20.53
CA PRO A 329 -13.21 24.71 -21.44
C PRO A 329 -12.95 26.06 -20.75
N LYS A 330 -12.52 27.05 -21.53
CA LYS A 330 -12.46 28.43 -21.05
C LYS A 330 -13.85 29.01 -20.93
#